data_AF-A0A9X8ZZG0-F1
#
_entry.id   AF-A0A9X8ZZG0-F1
#
_cell.length_a   1.000
_cell.length_b   1.000
_cell.length_c   1.000
_cell.angle_alpha   90.00
_cell.angle_beta   90.00
_cell.angle_gamma   90.00
#
_symmetry.space_group_name_H-M   'P 1'
#
loop_
_entity.id
_entity.type
_entity.pdbx_description
1 polymer ?
#
loop_
_entity_poly.entity_id
_entity_poly.type
_entity_poly.pdbx_seq_one_letter_code
_entity_poly.pdbx_strand_id
1 'polypeptide(L)'
;RAMGEMLYMEPSTGSFATFGHKYIHPLAGYMTAWSNWFQWVIVGMSEIIAVGAYMQYWFPDLPAWIPGIIAMVILGAANLISVKSFGEFEFWFAMIKIVTILLMIIAGFG
;
A
#
# COMPACT_ATOMS: atom_id res chain seq x y z
N ARG A 1 -8.43 8.76 14.32
CA ARG A 1 -8.73 9.21 15.70
C ARG A 1 -9.77 8.31 16.37
N ALA A 2 -11.01 8.23 15.90
CA ALA A 2 -12.03 7.32 16.47
C ALA A 2 -11.61 5.83 16.57
N MET A 3 -10.83 5.33 15.60
CA MET A 3 -10.35 3.95 15.61
C MET A 3 -9.24 3.66 16.62
N GLY A 4 -8.44 4.66 17.00
CA GLY A 4 -7.38 4.48 17.99
C GLY A 4 -7.96 4.22 19.39
N GLU A 5 -9.11 4.82 19.70
CA GLU A 5 -9.83 4.60 20.95
C GLU A 5 -10.57 3.25 20.97
N MET A 6 -11.09 2.78 19.82
CA MET A 6 -11.75 1.46 19.73
C MET A 6 -10.76 0.28 19.87
N LEU A 7 -9.56 0.39 19.30
CA LEU A 7 -8.48 -0.61 19.47
C LEU A 7 -7.95 -0.68 20.92
N TYR A 8 -8.04 0.42 21.67
CA TYR A 8 -7.67 0.45 23.09
C TYR A 8 -8.69 -0.26 23.99
N MET A 9 -9.98 -0.23 23.62
CA MET A 9 -11.05 -0.87 24.40
C MET A 9 -11.22 -2.37 24.13
N GLU A 10 -10.90 -2.84 22.91
CA GLU A 10 -11.01 -4.25 22.57
C GLU A 10 -9.82 -4.67 21.66
N PRO A 11 -8.80 -5.39 22.20
CA PRO A 11 -7.63 -5.80 21.44
C PRO A 11 -7.97 -7.04 20.62
N SER A 12 -8.92 -6.91 19.70
CA SER A 12 -9.19 -7.95 18.72
C SER A 12 -8.32 -7.71 17.49
N THR A 13 -7.67 -8.75 16.99
CA THR A 13 -6.88 -8.78 15.75
C THR A 13 -7.76 -8.65 14.48
N GLY A 14 -8.98 -8.13 14.61
CA GLY A 14 -9.95 -8.00 13.53
C GLY A 14 -9.78 -6.70 12.74
N SER A 15 -9.77 -6.83 11.41
CA SER A 15 -9.77 -5.72 10.44
C SER A 15 -10.98 -4.78 10.63
N PHE A 16 -10.93 -3.58 10.04
CA PHE A 16 -11.98 -2.53 10.06
C PHE A 16 -13.42 -3.05 9.93
N ALA A 17 -13.62 -4.13 9.17
CA ALA A 17 -14.89 -4.82 8.98
C ALA A 17 -15.47 -5.45 10.27
N THR A 18 -14.64 -5.93 11.19
CA THR A 18 -15.06 -6.57 12.44
C THR A 18 -15.68 -5.56 13.41
N PHE A 19 -15.11 -4.36 13.50
CA PHE A 19 -15.66 -3.27 14.30
C PHE A 19 -16.98 -2.74 13.71
N GLY A 20 -17.08 -2.62 12.38
CA GLY A 20 -18.32 -2.24 11.70
C GLY A 20 -19.44 -3.28 11.85
N HIS A 21 -19.11 -4.57 11.83
CA HIS A 21 -20.05 -5.67 12.04
C HIS A 21 -20.59 -5.70 13.49
N LYS A 22 -19.74 -5.39 14.47
CA LYS A 22 -20.05 -5.53 15.90
C LYS A 22 -20.72 -4.29 16.50
N TYR A 23 -20.36 -3.08 16.05
CA TYR A 23 -20.83 -1.83 16.67
C TYR A 23 -21.87 -1.04 15.86
N ILE A 24 -22.02 -1.30 14.56
CA ILE A 24 -22.93 -0.53 13.70
C ILE A 24 -24.06 -1.42 13.17
N HIS A 25 -23.74 -2.36 12.30
CA HIS A 25 -24.70 -3.31 11.73
C HIS A 25 -23.94 -4.38 10.92
N PRO A 26 -24.39 -5.64 10.84
CA PRO A 26 -23.72 -6.68 10.07
C PRO A 26 -23.40 -6.31 8.61
N LEU A 27 -24.31 -5.56 7.98
CA LEU A 27 -24.15 -5.03 6.62
C LEU A 27 -23.06 -3.96 6.51
N ALA A 28 -22.90 -3.10 7.53
CA ALA A 28 -21.90 -2.05 7.51
C ALA A 28 -20.47 -2.63 7.53
N GLY A 29 -20.26 -3.71 8.31
CA GLY A 29 -19.03 -4.49 8.30
C GLY A 29 -18.75 -5.16 6.95
N TYR A 30 -19.78 -5.69 6.30
CA TYR A 30 -19.65 -6.30 4.97
C TYR A 30 -19.28 -5.25 3.90
N MET A 31 -19.95 -4.09 3.90
CA MET A 31 -19.64 -3.00 2.96
C MET A 31 -18.21 -2.47 3.16
N THR A 32 -17.75 -2.30 4.39
CA THR A 32 -16.36 -1.86 4.65
C THR A 32 -15.34 -2.90 4.23
N ALA A 33 -15.61 -4.20 4.41
CA ALA A 33 -14.75 -5.27 3.91
C ALA A 33 -14.62 -5.22 2.38
N TRP A 34 -15.75 -5.07 1.68
CA TRP A 34 -15.78 -4.95 0.23
C TRP A 34 -15.11 -3.67 -0.26
N SER A 35 -15.37 -2.52 0.36
CA SER A 35 -14.71 -1.27 0.00
C SER A 35 -13.19 -1.36 0.18
N ASN A 36 -12.72 -2.03 1.22
CA ASN A 36 -11.29 -2.27 1.41
C ASN A 36 -10.72 -3.13 0.28
N TRP A 37 -11.39 -4.25 -0.05
CA TRP A 37 -10.96 -5.11 -1.15
C TRP A 37 -10.94 -4.36 -2.50
N PHE A 38 -11.99 -3.60 -2.81
CA PHE A 38 -12.03 -2.77 -4.02
C PHE A 38 -10.92 -1.73 -4.05
N GLN A 39 -10.62 -1.08 -2.92
CA GLN A 39 -9.50 -0.14 -2.84
C GLN A 39 -8.18 -0.83 -3.21
N TRP A 40 -7.89 -2.02 -2.68
CA TRP A 40 -6.69 -2.77 -3.02
C TRP A 40 -6.63 -3.15 -4.51
N VAL A 41 -7.76 -3.54 -5.10
CA VAL A 41 -7.85 -3.84 -6.55
C VAL A 41 -7.56 -2.60 -7.40
N ILE A 42 -8.16 -1.46 -7.05
CA ILE A 42 -7.97 -0.20 -7.80
C ILE A 42 -6.52 0.27 -7.70
N VAL A 43 -5.92 0.23 -6.51
CA VAL A 43 -4.52 0.60 -6.31
C VAL A 43 -3.60 -0.31 -7.12
N GLY A 44 -3.80 -1.63 -7.09
CA GLY A 44 -2.99 -2.57 -7.87
C GLY A 44 -3.09 -2.33 -9.38
N MET A 45 -4.28 -2.02 -9.91
CA MET A 45 -4.43 -1.64 -11.31
C MET A 45 -3.71 -0.34 -11.64
N SER A 46 -3.81 0.67 -10.77
CA SER A 46 -3.13 1.95 -10.94
C SER A 46 -1.61 1.80 -10.99
N GLU A 47 -1.03 0.93 -10.16
CA GLU A 47 0.41 0.68 -10.13
C GLU A 47 0.89 -0.01 -11.41
N ILE A 48 0.16 -1.00 -11.92
CA ILE A 48 0.50 -1.70 -13.18
C ILE A 48 0.48 -0.73 -14.36
N ILE A 49 -0.52 0.15 -14.42
CA ILE A 49 -0.62 1.18 -15.46
C ILE A 49 0.56 2.16 -15.36
N ALA A 50 0.90 2.61 -14.15
CA ALA A 50 2.03 3.51 -13.93
C ALA A 50 3.35 2.89 -14.39
N VAL A 51 3.62 1.63 -14.03
CA VAL A 51 4.83 0.91 -14.45
C VAL A 51 4.87 0.72 -15.97
N GLY A 52 3.73 0.38 -16.59
CA GLY A 52 3.61 0.30 -18.04
C GLY A 52 3.93 1.63 -18.73
N ALA A 53 3.38 2.74 -18.22
CA ALA A 53 3.61 4.09 -18.73
C ALA A 53 5.07 4.53 -18.57
N TYR A 54 5.70 4.26 -17.41
CA TYR A 54 7.11 4.55 -17.21
C TYR A 54 7.99 3.76 -18.17
N MET A 55 7.73 2.47 -18.35
CA MET A 55 8.54 1.63 -19.23
C MET A 55 8.36 2.02 -20.71
N GLN A 56 7.17 2.46 -21.12
CA GLN A 56 6.96 3.03 -22.46
C GLN A 56 7.66 4.38 -22.66
N TYR A 57 7.78 5.20 -21.62
CA TYR A 57 8.53 6.46 -21.69
C TYR A 57 10.02 6.23 -21.98
N TRP A 58 10.62 5.18 -21.40
CA TRP A 58 12.03 4.84 -21.60
C TRP A 58 12.27 3.92 -22.81
N PHE A 59 11.34 3.01 -23.09
CA PHE A 59 11.39 2.04 -24.19
C PHE A 59 10.06 2.03 -24.97
N PRO A 60 9.89 2.93 -25.96
CA PRO A 60 8.62 3.10 -26.68
C PRO A 60 8.20 1.88 -27.51
N ASP A 61 9.15 1.03 -27.92
CA ASP A 61 8.88 -0.20 -28.68
C ASP A 61 8.45 -1.38 -27.80
N LEU A 62 8.48 -1.24 -26.47
CA LEU A 62 8.17 -2.34 -25.56
C LEU A 62 6.65 -2.43 -25.31
N PRO A 63 6.02 -3.59 -25.58
CA PRO A 63 4.61 -3.79 -25.28
C PRO A 63 4.34 -3.68 -23.76
N ALA A 64 3.36 -2.86 -23.37
CA ALA A 64 3.06 -2.55 -21.97
C ALA A 64 2.70 -3.76 -21.08
N TRP A 65 2.33 -4.90 -21.68
CA TRP A 65 2.01 -6.13 -20.94
C TRP A 65 3.26 -6.83 -20.37
N ILE A 66 4.43 -6.67 -20.99
CA ILE A 66 5.70 -7.26 -20.52
C ILE A 66 6.13 -6.66 -19.18
N PRO A 67 6.27 -5.33 -19.02
CA PRO A 67 6.61 -4.74 -17.73
C PRO A 67 5.51 -4.94 -16.68
N GLY A 68 4.24 -5.06 -17.08
CA GLY A 68 3.15 -5.43 -16.18
C GLY A 68 3.32 -6.83 -15.56
N ILE A 69 3.68 -7.84 -16.37
CA ILE A 69 3.97 -9.19 -15.87
C ILE A 69 5.21 -9.20 -14.97
N ILE A 70 6.28 -8.50 -15.38
CA ILE A 70 7.50 -8.40 -14.58
C ILE A 70 7.21 -7.76 -13.21
N ALA A 71 6.40 -6.69 -13.19
CA ALA A 71 5.98 -6.05 -11.94
C ALA A 71 5.18 -7.00 -11.05
N MET A 72 4.22 -7.75 -11.60
CA MET A 72 3.48 -8.76 -10.83
C MET A 72 4.40 -9.84 -10.24
N VAL A 73 5.36 -10.34 -11.02
CA VAL A 73 6.31 -11.38 -10.55
C VAL A 73 7.20 -10.84 -9.45
N ILE A 74 7.71 -9.61 -9.58
CA ILE A 74 8.53 -8.96 -8.55
C ILE A 74 7.71 -8.73 -7.28
N LEU A 75 6.50 -8.19 -7.40
CA LEU A 75 5.60 -7.96 -6.26
C LEU A 75 5.19 -9.27 -5.57
N GLY A 76 4.94 -10.33 -6.35
CA GLY A 76 4.67 -11.66 -5.82
C GLY A 76 5.88 -12.25 -5.08
N ALA A 77 7.07 -12.14 -5.66
CA ALA A 77 8.32 -12.57 -5.03
C ALA A 77 8.63 -11.77 -3.75
N ALA A 78 8.40 -10.46 -3.77
CA ALA A 78 8.53 -9.59 -2.60
C ALA A 78 7.55 -10.00 -1.48
N ASN A 79 6.30 -10.32 -1.82
CA ASN A 79 5.32 -10.83 -0.86
C ASN A 79 5.77 -12.15 -0.20
N LEU A 80 6.47 -13.02 -0.92
CA LEU A 80 6.99 -14.28 -0.37
C LEU A 80 8.21 -14.09 0.54
N ILE A 81 9.05 -13.09 0.27
CA ILE A 81 10.24 -12.74 1.08
C ILE A 81 9.84 -11.93 2.34
N SER A 82 8.60 -11.42 2.36
CA SER A 82 8.13 -10.36 3.24
C SER A 82 8.12 -10.64 4.74
N VAL A 83 8.09 -11.88 5.24
CA VAL A 83 7.85 -12.05 6.70
C VAL A 83 9.07 -11.64 7.53
N LYS A 84 10.29 -11.68 6.97
CA LYS A 84 11.53 -11.38 7.72
C LYS A 84 12.27 -10.13 7.25
N SER A 85 12.27 -9.83 5.95
CA SER A 85 12.97 -8.65 5.41
C SER A 85 12.10 -7.40 5.32
N PHE A 86 10.77 -7.51 5.37
CA PHE A 86 9.88 -6.35 5.22
C PHE A 86 10.07 -5.31 6.32
N GLY A 87 10.26 -5.74 7.58
CA GLY A 87 10.51 -4.82 8.69
C GLY A 87 11.80 -4.01 8.53
N GLU A 88 12.87 -4.62 7.99
CA GLU A 88 14.12 -3.90 7.71
C GLU A 88 13.97 -2.97 6.49
N PHE A 89 13.34 -3.43 5.40
CA PHE A 89 13.11 -2.60 4.22
C PHE A 89 12.22 -1.39 4.53
N GLU A 90 11.18 -1.57 5.32
CA GLU A 90 10.28 -0.48 5.73
C GLU A 90 11.02 0.58 6.55
N PHE A 91 11.95 0.16 7.42
CA PHE A 91 12.84 1.06 8.15
C PHE A 91 13.76 1.87 7.20
N TRP A 92 14.37 1.21 6.22
CA TRP A 92 15.23 1.89 5.22
C TRP A 92 14.42 2.86 4.32
N PHE A 93 13.23 2.48 3.87
CA PHE A 93 12.35 3.37 3.09
C PHE A 93 11.83 4.56 3.90
N ALA A 94 11.51 4.35 5.18
CA ALA A 94 11.15 5.45 6.07
C ALA A 94 12.34 6.41 6.29
N MET A 95 13.56 5.89 6.38
CA MET A 95 14.77 6.71 6.50
C MET A 95 14.97 7.61 5.28
N ILE A 96 14.78 7.10 4.05
CA ILE A 96 14.84 7.92 2.83
C ILE A 96 13.86 9.09 2.91
N LYS A 97 12.60 8.84 3.31
CA LYS A 97 11.59 9.90 3.46
C LYS A 97 12.05 10.98 4.45
N ILE A 98 12.61 10.58 5.60
CA ILE A 98 13.12 11.53 6.61
C ILE A 98 14.26 12.36 6.04
N VAL A 99 15.23 11.73 5.37
CA VAL A 99 16.36 12.44 4.74
C VAL A 99 15.87 13.41 3.67
N THR A 100 14.90 13.02 2.84
CA THR A 100 14.31 13.93 1.83
C THR A 100 13.66 15.15 2.48
N ILE A 101 12.89 14.98 3.56
CA ILE A 101 12.28 16.11 4.28
C ILE A 101 13.37 17.04 4.83
N LEU A 102 14.42 16.49 5.44
CA LEU A 102 15.54 17.29 5.95
C LEU A 102 16.24 18.07 4.83
N LEU A 103 16.49 17.43 3.69
CA LEU A 103 17.09 18.09 2.53
C LEU A 103 16.18 19.20 1.97
N MET A 104 14.87 18.98 1.87
CA MET A 104 13.92 19.99 1.41
C MET A 104 13.86 21.19 2.37
N ILE A 105 13.91 20.95 3.68
CA ILE A 105 13.96 22.03 4.68
C ILE A 105 15.25 22.83 4.52
N ILE A 106 16.42 22.17 4.44
CA ILE A 106 17.71 22.85 4.30
C ILE A 106 17.77 23.64 2.99
N ALA A 107 17.31 23.08 1.88
CA ALA A 107 17.28 23.75 0.59
C ALA A 107 16.30 24.94 0.56
N GLY A 108 15.23 24.92 1.36
CA GLY A 108 14.27 26.01 1.47
C GLY A 108 14.66 27.14 2.43
N PHE A 109 15.68 26.92 3.27
CA PHE A 109 16.27 27.96 4.13
C PHE A 109 17.42 28.71 3.45
N GLY A 110 17.82 28.30 2.24
CA GLY A 110 18.80 28.97 1.38
C GLY A 110 18.16 29.87 0.32
#